data_AF-A0A5R9AKA7-F1
#
_entry.id   AF-A0A5R9AKA7-F1
#
_cell.length_a   1.000
_cell.length_b   1.000
_cell.length_c   1.000
_cell.angle_alpha   90.00
_cell.angle_beta   90.00
_cell.angle_gamma   90.00
#
_symmetry.space_group_name_H-M   'P 1'
#
loop_
_entity.id
_entity.type
_entity.pdbx_description
1 polymer ?
#
loop_
_entity_poly.entity_id
_entity_poly.type
_entity_poly.pdbx_seq_one_letter_code
_entity_poly.pdbx_strand_id
1 'polypeptide(L)'
;MMTYTPARPYRDRKSASPRLTHHAYAASAPTAAAYGPDQTLTFFLEDFAKFKGFATRAEFWWPFVLILALHLTIATTGLLIIATSFAEDIVDHTNSPLGVNLVLLEIGIQGTGAVFALALVSLHVLIGAVTILPLIAVTWRRLHDVGLPGTVFFLVTIPIIGWIVLLIILARNSAPEKHKTKWSDARLTWR
;
A
#
# COMPACT_ATOMS: atom_id res chain seq x y z
N MET A 1 12.55 -39.19 -57.44
CA MET A 1 11.14 -38.87 -57.17
C MET A 1 11.09 -38.03 -55.89
N MET A 2 11.04 -36.70 -56.00
CA MET A 2 10.95 -35.78 -54.85
C MET A 2 9.51 -35.69 -54.39
N THR A 3 9.23 -36.04 -53.14
CA THR A 3 7.90 -35.92 -52.53
C THR A 3 7.66 -34.50 -52.04
N TYR A 4 6.71 -33.81 -52.68
CA TYR A 4 6.21 -32.49 -52.32
C TYR A 4 5.42 -32.55 -51.01
N THR A 5 5.81 -31.74 -50.01
CA THR A 5 5.07 -31.56 -48.75
C THR A 5 4.29 -30.25 -48.84
N PRO A 6 2.94 -30.23 -48.80
CA PRO A 6 2.20 -28.98 -48.84
C PRO A 6 2.29 -28.23 -47.50
N ALA A 7 2.45 -26.90 -47.59
CA ALA A 7 2.52 -25.98 -46.46
C ALA A 7 1.19 -25.92 -45.69
N ARG A 8 1.27 -25.81 -44.36
CA ARG A 8 0.09 -25.65 -43.48
C ARG A 8 -0.63 -24.33 -43.77
N PRO A 9 -1.98 -24.31 -43.79
CA PRO A 9 -2.70 -23.05 -43.94
C PRO A 9 -2.52 -22.16 -42.71
N TYR A 10 -2.26 -20.87 -42.97
CA TYR A 10 -2.21 -19.80 -41.98
C TYR A 10 -3.59 -19.68 -41.30
N ARG A 11 -3.66 -20.03 -40.02
CA ARG A 11 -4.91 -19.97 -39.24
C ARG A 11 -5.17 -18.52 -38.85
N ASP A 12 -6.02 -17.85 -39.63
CA ASP A 12 -6.57 -16.54 -39.31
C ASP A 12 -7.36 -16.64 -37.99
N ARG A 13 -6.75 -16.22 -36.88
CA ARG A 13 -7.38 -16.19 -35.55
C ARG A 13 -8.17 -14.89 -35.40
N LYS A 14 -9.20 -14.72 -36.22
CA LYS A 14 -10.36 -13.88 -35.88
C LYS A 14 -11.46 -14.77 -35.35
N SER A 15 -11.18 -15.46 -34.24
CA SER A 15 -12.25 -16.05 -33.43
C SER A 15 -12.96 -14.92 -32.72
N ALA A 16 -14.18 -14.63 -33.15
CA ALA A 16 -15.12 -13.78 -32.41
C ALA A 16 -15.10 -14.17 -30.93
N SER A 17 -14.65 -13.25 -30.09
CA SER A 17 -14.73 -13.38 -28.64
C SER A 17 -16.20 -13.61 -28.29
N PRO A 18 -16.58 -14.72 -27.63
CA PRO A 18 -17.91 -14.85 -27.07
C PRO A 18 -18.14 -13.63 -26.19
N ARG A 19 -19.24 -12.90 -26.38
CA ARG A 19 -19.65 -11.85 -25.44
C ARG A 19 -19.85 -12.52 -24.09
N LEU A 20 -18.82 -12.49 -23.26
CA LEU A 20 -18.90 -12.85 -21.86
C LEU A 20 -19.88 -11.85 -21.25
N THR A 21 -21.10 -12.32 -21.00
CA THR A 21 -22.09 -11.55 -20.24
C THR A 21 -21.43 -11.10 -18.95
N HIS A 22 -21.83 -9.95 -18.39
CA HIS A 22 -21.19 -9.36 -17.21
C HIS A 22 -20.95 -10.34 -16.04
N HIS A 23 -21.75 -11.40 -15.94
CA HIS A 23 -21.58 -12.51 -15.00
C HIS A 23 -20.32 -13.36 -15.23
N ALA A 24 -19.93 -13.60 -16.48
CA ALA A 24 -18.71 -14.35 -16.82
C ALA A 24 -17.43 -13.50 -16.67
N TYR A 25 -17.53 -12.17 -16.82
CA TYR A 25 -16.42 -11.25 -16.50
C TYR A 25 -16.21 -11.13 -14.98
N ALA A 26 -17.29 -11.09 -14.20
CA ALA A 26 -17.22 -11.18 -12.74
C ALA A 26 -16.67 -12.55 -12.26
N ALA A 27 -16.92 -13.62 -13.01
CA ALA A 27 -16.32 -14.94 -12.78
C ALA A 27 -14.84 -15.03 -13.24
N SER A 28 -14.37 -14.11 -14.08
CA SER A 28 -12.97 -13.99 -14.51
C SER A 28 -12.18 -12.93 -13.76
N ALA A 29 -12.76 -12.28 -12.74
CA ALA A 29 -11.94 -11.59 -11.74
C ALA A 29 -10.91 -12.62 -11.26
N PRO A 30 -9.59 -12.36 -11.40
CA PRO A 30 -8.56 -13.37 -11.22
C PRO A 30 -8.83 -14.05 -9.88
N THR A 31 -9.28 -15.30 -9.97
CA THR A 31 -9.63 -16.14 -8.86
C THR A 31 -8.35 -16.35 -8.07
N ALA A 32 -8.14 -15.53 -7.04
CA ALA A 32 -7.06 -15.67 -6.08
C ALA A 32 -5.68 -15.97 -6.72
N ALA A 33 -5.31 -15.25 -7.80
CA ALA A 33 -3.94 -15.35 -8.28
C ALA A 33 -3.02 -14.92 -7.13
N ALA A 34 -2.26 -15.88 -6.60
CA ALA A 34 -1.34 -15.67 -5.50
C ALA A 34 -0.15 -14.87 -6.04
N TYR A 35 -0.34 -13.56 -6.17
CA TYR A 35 0.73 -12.65 -6.56
C TYR A 35 1.74 -12.53 -5.43
N GLY A 36 3.02 -12.47 -5.82
CA GLY A 36 4.11 -12.14 -4.91
C GLY A 36 4.12 -10.67 -4.50
N PRO A 37 4.93 -10.32 -3.49
CA PRO A 37 5.11 -8.93 -3.05
C PRO A 37 5.62 -7.99 -4.15
N ASP A 38 6.43 -8.51 -5.07
CA ASP A 38 7.02 -7.79 -6.20
C ASP A 38 5.97 -7.31 -7.21
N GLN A 39 5.08 -8.20 -7.63
CA GLN A 39 4.06 -7.90 -8.64
C GLN A 39 2.98 -6.95 -8.10
N THR A 40 2.60 -7.14 -6.84
CA THR A 40 1.60 -6.30 -6.17
C THR A 40 2.09 -4.87 -5.93
N LEU A 41 3.40 -4.69 -5.66
CA LEU A 41 3.98 -3.36 -5.51
C LEU A 41 3.98 -2.57 -6.81
N THR A 42 4.22 -3.23 -7.95
CA THR A 42 4.13 -2.60 -9.27
C THR A 42 2.71 -2.07 -9.52
N PHE A 43 1.68 -2.89 -9.32
CA PHE A 43 0.29 -2.44 -9.48
C PHE A 43 -0.10 -1.33 -8.50
N PHE A 44 0.41 -1.40 -7.27
CA PHE A 44 0.18 -0.37 -6.26
C PHE A 44 0.73 1.00 -6.70
N LEU A 45 1.90 1.02 -7.33
CA LEU A 45 2.53 2.24 -7.84
C LEU A 45 1.94 2.71 -9.17
N GLU A 46 1.50 1.81 -10.05
CA GLU A 46 0.87 2.18 -11.34
C GLU A 46 -0.56 2.72 -11.19
N ASP A 47 -1.32 2.19 -10.23
CA ASP A 47 -2.71 2.56 -9.98
C ASP A 47 -2.87 3.50 -8.76
N PHE A 48 -1.81 4.18 -8.37
CA PHE A 48 -1.72 4.89 -7.09
C PHE A 48 -2.81 5.95 -6.85
N ALA A 49 -3.41 6.50 -7.91
CA ALA A 49 -4.48 7.49 -7.83
C ALA A 49 -5.83 7.00 -8.41
N LYS A 50 -5.97 5.69 -8.68
CA LYS A 50 -7.19 5.12 -9.28
C LYS A 50 -8.11 4.54 -8.20
N PHE A 51 -9.24 5.21 -7.98
CA PHE A 51 -10.29 4.79 -7.03
C PHE A 51 -11.35 3.87 -7.64
N LYS A 52 -11.36 3.72 -8.97
CA LYS A 52 -12.23 2.76 -9.67
C LYS A 52 -11.52 1.42 -9.82
N GLY A 53 -12.31 0.35 -9.83
CA GLY A 53 -11.85 -1.02 -9.90
C GLY A 53 -12.01 -1.76 -8.57
N PHE A 54 -11.45 -2.96 -8.56
CA PHE A 54 -11.50 -3.93 -7.48
C PHE A 54 -10.07 -4.33 -7.15
N ALA A 55 -9.78 -4.53 -5.87
CA ALA A 55 -8.46 -4.99 -5.41
C ALA A 55 -8.61 -6.34 -4.71
N THR A 56 -7.83 -7.33 -5.15
CA THR A 56 -7.82 -8.64 -4.50
C THR A 56 -7.16 -8.57 -3.12
N ARG A 57 -7.29 -9.62 -2.31
CA ARG A 57 -6.63 -9.70 -1.00
C ARG A 57 -5.12 -9.53 -1.10
N ALA A 58 -4.49 -10.20 -2.06
CA ALA A 58 -3.05 -10.15 -2.24
C ALA A 58 -2.57 -8.75 -2.65
N GLU A 59 -3.27 -8.11 -3.59
CA GLU A 59 -3.01 -6.73 -4.01
C GLU A 59 -3.14 -5.70 -2.88
N PHE A 60 -3.99 -5.98 -1.89
CA PHE A 60 -4.12 -5.12 -0.71
C PHE A 60 -3.08 -5.44 0.38
N TRP A 61 -3.00 -6.70 0.82
CA TRP A 61 -2.24 -7.08 2.01
C TRP A 61 -0.72 -7.03 1.81
N TRP A 62 -0.21 -7.35 0.62
CA TRP A 62 1.24 -7.31 0.38
C TRP A 62 1.80 -5.88 0.48
N PRO A 63 1.30 -4.88 -0.28
CA PRO A 63 1.76 -3.50 -0.12
C PRO A 63 1.52 -2.99 1.31
N PHE A 64 0.35 -3.28 1.90
CA PHE A 64 0.03 -2.84 3.26
C PHE A 64 1.05 -3.35 4.29
N VAL A 65 1.35 -4.64 4.29
CA VAL A 65 2.29 -5.25 5.26
C VAL A 65 3.72 -4.78 5.02
N LEU A 66 4.16 -4.66 3.77
CA LEU A 66 5.51 -4.17 3.45
C LEU A 66 5.70 -2.72 3.88
N ILE A 67 4.71 -1.86 3.59
CA ILE A 67 4.74 -0.46 3.99
C ILE A 67 4.67 -0.36 5.52
N LEU A 68 3.83 -1.16 6.18
CA LEU A 68 3.76 -1.21 7.64
C LEU A 68 5.09 -1.63 8.25
N ALA A 69 5.72 -2.69 7.75
CA ALA A 69 7.02 -3.17 8.22
C ALA A 69 8.13 -2.12 8.02
N LEU A 70 8.12 -1.43 6.88
CA LEU A 70 9.04 -0.32 6.60
C LEU A 70 8.85 0.82 7.62
N HIS A 71 7.61 1.23 7.88
CA HIS A 71 7.33 2.29 8.85
C HIS A 71 7.72 1.87 10.27
N LEU A 72 7.38 0.64 10.70
CA LEU A 72 7.76 0.13 12.02
C LEU A 72 9.28 0.09 12.20
N THR A 73 10.03 -0.34 11.18
CA THR A 73 11.50 -0.40 11.22
C THR A 73 12.12 0.99 11.35
N ILE A 74 11.66 1.96 10.57
CA ILE A 74 12.17 3.34 10.64
C ILE A 74 11.77 3.99 11.97
N ALA A 75 10.55 3.77 12.46
CA ALA A 75 10.06 4.34 13.71
C ALA A 75 10.84 3.81 14.92
N THR A 76 11.10 2.50 15.01
CA THR A 76 11.88 1.92 16.10
C THR A 76 13.34 2.35 16.04
N THR A 77 13.94 2.44 14.85
CA THR A 77 15.30 2.94 14.65
C THR A 77 15.42 4.41 15.05
N GLY A 78 14.49 5.26 14.62
CA GLY A 78 14.44 6.66 14.98
C GLY A 78 14.26 6.85 16.48
N LEU A 79 13.35 6.10 17.11
CA LEU A 79 13.15 6.13 18.56
C LEU A 79 14.41 5.72 19.32
N LEU A 80 15.14 4.69 18.86
CA LEU A 80 16.37 4.25 19.47
C LEU A 80 17.46 5.32 19.41
N ILE A 81 17.67 5.94 18.25
CA ILE A 81 18.66 7.02 18.07
C ILE A 81 18.33 8.19 18.99
N ILE A 82 17.07 8.62 19.00
CA ILE A 82 16.58 9.69 19.87
C ILE A 82 16.85 9.35 21.34
N ALA A 83 16.50 8.14 21.78
CA ALA A 83 16.72 7.70 23.16
C ALA A 83 18.21 7.69 23.55
N THR A 84 19.10 7.24 22.66
CA THR A 84 20.55 7.25 22.92
C THR A 84 21.14 8.66 22.93
N SER A 85 20.66 9.56 22.08
CA SER A 85 21.13 10.95 22.05
C SER A 85 20.74 11.72 23.32
N PHE A 86 19.55 11.49 23.87
CA PHE A 86 19.16 12.10 25.16
C PHE A 86 19.92 11.51 26.36
N ALA A 87 20.41 10.27 26.26
CA ALA A 87 21.18 9.66 27.35
C ALA A 87 22.57 10.29 27.52
N GLU A 88 23.23 10.68 26.42
CA GLU A 88 24.55 11.34 26.45
C GLU A 88 24.48 12.72 27.14
N ASP A 89 23.43 13.50 26.86
CA ASP A 89 23.25 14.85 27.40
C ASP A 89 23.05 14.85 28.95
N ILE A 90 22.32 13.86 29.48
CA ILE A 90 22.14 13.67 30.93
C ILE A 90 23.48 13.36 31.62
N VAL A 91 24.35 12.57 30.97
CA VAL A 91 25.66 12.18 31.52
C VAL A 91 26.61 13.38 31.56
N ASP A 92 26.62 14.23 30.53
CA ASP A 92 27.48 15.42 30.49
C ASP A 92 27.07 16.49 31.51
N HIS A 93 25.76 16.69 31.71
CA HIS A 93 25.24 17.60 32.74
C HIS A 93 25.65 17.18 34.16
N THR A 94 25.84 15.88 34.40
CA THR A 94 26.26 15.34 35.70
C THR A 94 27.75 15.57 35.98
N ASN A 95 28.59 15.77 34.95
CA ASN A 95 30.05 15.89 35.08
C ASN A 95 30.57 17.33 34.98
N SER A 96 29.70 18.35 34.86
CA SER A 96 30.10 19.75 34.74
C SER A 96 30.45 20.39 36.10
N PRO A 97 31.73 20.67 36.42
CA PRO A 97 32.14 21.06 37.78
C PRO A 97 31.69 22.46 38.23
N LEU A 98 31.12 23.27 37.31
CA LEU A 98 30.75 24.66 37.57
C LEU A 98 29.26 24.96 37.35
N GLY A 99 28.43 24.00 36.92
CA GLY A 99 26.97 24.14 36.85
C GLY A 99 26.42 25.28 35.99
N VAL A 100 27.22 25.89 35.11
CA VAL A 100 26.78 26.99 34.23
C VAL A 100 26.36 26.41 32.87
N ASN A 101 25.13 25.89 32.79
CA ASN A 101 24.41 25.77 31.52
C ASN A 101 23.39 26.91 31.46
N LEU A 102 23.69 27.94 30.66
CA LEU A 102 22.80 29.10 30.47
C LEU A 102 21.57 28.65 29.67
N VAL A 103 20.51 28.35 30.42
CA VAL A 103 19.14 27.91 30.10
C VAL A 103 18.37 28.73 29.04
N LEU A 104 18.99 29.59 28.20
CA LEU A 104 18.23 30.54 27.37
C LEU A 104 18.40 30.50 25.84
N LEU A 105 19.08 29.54 25.23
CA LEU A 105 18.95 29.35 23.76
C LEU A 105 19.44 27.99 23.20
N GLU A 106 19.17 26.86 23.84
CA GLU A 106 19.56 25.55 23.31
C GLU A 106 18.43 24.90 22.51
N ILE A 107 18.10 25.49 21.35
CA ILE A 107 17.61 24.70 20.21
C ILE A 107 18.86 24.01 19.64
N GLY A 108 19.52 23.21 20.48
CA GLY A 108 20.84 22.66 20.25
C GLY A 108 20.74 21.44 19.35
N ILE A 109 21.16 21.58 18.09
CA ILE A 109 21.60 20.45 17.27
C ILE A 109 22.94 19.98 17.87
N GLN A 110 22.92 19.44 19.08
CA GLN A 110 24.11 19.00 19.79
C GLN A 110 24.19 17.49 19.66
N GLY A 111 25.14 17.07 18.83
CA GLY A 111 25.39 15.67 18.54
C GLY A 111 25.02 15.28 17.12
N THR A 112 25.96 14.58 16.49
CA THR A 112 25.76 13.86 15.23
C THR A 112 24.45 13.03 15.24
N GLY A 113 24.04 12.49 16.39
CA GLY A 113 22.79 11.74 16.56
C GLY A 113 21.51 12.55 16.30
N ALA A 114 21.45 13.83 16.69
CA ALA A 114 20.27 14.67 16.47
C ALA A 114 20.03 14.94 14.97
N VAL A 115 21.10 15.17 14.21
CA VAL A 115 21.02 15.33 12.74
C VAL A 115 20.51 14.05 12.07
N PHE A 116 21.01 12.89 12.50
CA PHE A 116 20.54 11.60 11.99
C PHE A 116 19.08 11.31 12.36
N ALA A 117 18.66 11.64 13.58
CA ALA A 117 17.26 11.51 14.01
C ALA A 117 16.34 12.39 13.16
N LEU A 118 16.67 13.66 12.95
CA LEU A 118 15.89 14.57 12.12
C LEU A 118 15.84 14.11 10.66
N ALA A 119 16.96 13.62 10.11
CA ALA A 119 17.01 13.07 8.76
C ALA A 119 16.09 11.84 8.61
N LEU A 120 16.12 10.91 9.58
CA LEU A 120 15.26 9.74 9.58
C LEU A 120 13.78 10.09 9.76
N VAL A 121 13.44 11.01 10.66
CA VAL A 121 12.07 11.50 10.83
C VAL A 121 11.57 12.15 9.54
N SER A 122 12.40 12.99 8.90
CA SER A 122 12.06 13.62 7.63
C SER A 122 11.83 12.58 6.54
N LEU A 123 12.71 11.58 6.43
CA LEU A 123 12.55 10.46 5.49
C LEU A 123 11.26 9.67 5.76
N HIS A 124 10.95 9.40 7.03
CA HIS A 124 9.73 8.69 7.43
C HIS A 124 8.47 9.44 6.98
N VAL A 125 8.42 10.76 7.19
CA VAL A 125 7.32 11.61 6.77
C VAL A 125 7.18 11.62 5.24
N LEU A 126 8.29 11.70 4.50
CA LEU A 126 8.27 11.68 3.03
C LEU A 126 7.74 10.34 2.48
N ILE A 127 8.19 9.22 3.04
CA ILE A 127 7.69 7.88 2.67
C ILE A 127 6.20 7.78 2.96
N GLY A 128 5.75 8.24 4.14
CA GLY A 128 4.33 8.29 4.49
C GLY A 128 3.52 9.13 3.51
N ALA A 129 4.01 10.32 3.15
CA ALA A 129 3.33 11.22 2.21
C ALA A 129 3.19 10.63 0.80
N VAL A 130 4.20 9.92 0.30
CA VAL A 130 4.13 9.26 -1.02
C VAL A 130 3.22 8.04 -1.00
N THR A 131 3.19 7.30 0.11
CA THR A 131 2.41 6.05 0.21
C THR A 131 0.95 6.25 0.63
N ILE A 132 0.59 7.40 1.20
CA ILE A 132 -0.77 7.64 1.72
C ILE A 132 -1.83 7.58 0.61
N LEU A 133 -1.59 8.20 -0.54
CA LEU A 133 -2.52 8.21 -1.66
C LEU A 133 -2.78 6.81 -2.22
N PRO A 134 -1.76 6.02 -2.60
CA PRO A 134 -1.98 4.67 -3.07
C PRO A 134 -2.59 3.74 -2.00
N LEU A 135 -2.25 3.91 -0.71
CA LEU A 135 -2.90 3.16 0.37
C LEU A 135 -4.40 3.44 0.44
N ILE A 136 -4.81 4.70 0.34
CA ILE A 136 -6.23 5.06 0.32
C ILE A 136 -6.89 4.51 -0.94
N ALA A 137 -6.26 4.66 -2.11
CA ALA A 137 -6.80 4.19 -3.39
C ALA A 137 -7.01 2.66 -3.40
N VAL A 138 -6.04 1.87 -2.95
CA VAL A 138 -6.17 0.41 -2.86
C VAL A 138 -7.19 0.00 -1.80
N THR A 139 -7.27 0.70 -0.66
CA THR A 139 -8.29 0.45 0.36
C THR A 139 -9.69 0.69 -0.20
N TRP A 140 -9.87 1.76 -0.97
CA TRP A 140 -11.13 2.09 -1.61
C TRP A 140 -11.56 1.01 -2.62
N ARG A 141 -10.64 0.56 -3.48
CA ARG A 141 -10.87 -0.56 -4.42
C ARG A 141 -11.16 -1.86 -3.69
N ARG A 142 -10.50 -2.10 -2.56
CA ARG A 142 -10.70 -3.29 -1.72
C ARG A 142 -12.10 -3.32 -1.10
N LEU A 143 -12.61 -2.17 -0.66
CA LEU A 143 -13.99 -2.05 -0.17
C LEU A 143 -15.00 -2.37 -1.27
N HIS A 144 -14.80 -1.85 -2.49
CA HIS A 144 -15.64 -2.21 -3.64
C HIS A 144 -15.61 -3.72 -3.93
N ASP A 145 -14.43 -4.35 -3.78
CA ASP A 145 -14.26 -5.79 -4.06
C ASP A 145 -15.02 -6.69 -3.08
N VAL A 146 -15.18 -6.25 -1.82
CA VAL A 146 -16.01 -6.92 -0.80
C VAL A 146 -17.50 -6.55 -0.94
N GLY A 147 -17.85 -5.70 -1.91
CA GLY A 147 -19.23 -5.28 -2.19
C GLY A 147 -19.71 -4.08 -1.34
N LEU A 148 -18.80 -3.37 -0.68
CA LEU A 148 -19.10 -2.20 0.15
C LEU A 148 -18.73 -0.90 -0.58
N PRO A 149 -19.42 0.22 -0.31
CA PRO A 149 -19.02 1.50 -0.87
C PRO A 149 -17.70 1.96 -0.23
N GLY A 150 -16.85 2.64 -1.01
CA GLY A 150 -15.56 3.14 -0.49
C GLY A 150 -15.69 4.15 0.65
N THR A 151 -16.85 4.76 0.86
CA THR A 151 -17.14 5.61 2.05
C THR A 151 -17.02 4.87 3.37
N VAL A 152 -17.09 3.52 3.39
CA VAL A 152 -16.79 2.71 4.59
C VAL A 152 -15.37 2.93 5.10
N PHE A 153 -14.45 3.44 4.26
CA PHE A 153 -13.12 3.89 4.66
C PHE A 153 -13.15 4.85 5.84
N PHE A 154 -14.14 5.76 5.90
CA PHE A 154 -14.25 6.76 6.97
C PHE A 154 -14.50 6.17 8.36
N LEU A 155 -14.76 4.87 8.49
CA LEU A 155 -14.71 4.20 9.80
C LEU A 155 -13.34 4.36 10.49
N VAL A 156 -12.28 4.64 9.73
CA VAL A 156 -10.95 4.95 10.26
C VAL A 156 -10.94 6.15 11.22
N THR A 157 -11.93 7.05 11.15
CA THR A 157 -12.04 8.21 12.06
C THR A 157 -12.49 7.82 13.46
N ILE A 158 -13.05 6.62 13.65
CA ILE A 158 -13.42 6.07 14.95
C ILE A 158 -12.24 5.22 15.45
N PRO A 159 -11.46 5.72 16.43
CA PRO A 159 -10.26 5.01 16.88
C PRO A 159 -10.62 3.67 17.52
N ILE A 160 -9.69 2.72 17.44
CA ILE A 160 -9.81 1.36 17.99
C ILE A 160 -10.91 0.54 17.32
N ILE A 161 -12.19 0.82 17.61
CA ILE A 161 -13.33 0.02 17.11
C ILE A 161 -13.45 0.14 15.59
N GLY A 162 -13.40 1.36 15.04
CA GLY A 162 -13.49 1.58 13.61
C GLY A 162 -12.33 0.94 12.85
N TRP A 163 -11.12 0.99 13.45
CA TRP A 163 -9.91 0.36 12.89
C TRP A 163 -10.05 -1.16 12.82
N ILE A 164 -10.48 -1.79 13.92
CA ILE A 164 -10.68 -3.24 14.00
C ILE A 164 -11.75 -3.69 13.00
N VAL A 165 -12.89 -3.01 12.96
CA VAL A 165 -13.99 -3.33 12.02
C VAL A 165 -13.52 -3.21 10.57
N LEU A 166 -12.77 -2.15 10.24
CA LEU A 166 -12.24 -1.94 8.90
C LEU A 166 -11.24 -3.04 8.52
N LEU A 167 -10.32 -3.42 9.42
CA LEU A 167 -9.38 -4.52 9.20
C LEU A 167 -10.10 -5.86 8.95
N ILE A 168 -11.13 -6.17 9.74
CA ILE A 168 -11.95 -7.38 9.56
C ILE A 168 -12.61 -7.35 8.18
N ILE A 169 -13.16 -6.21 7.74
CA ILE A 169 -13.78 -6.06 6.42
C ILE A 169 -12.75 -6.27 5.30
N LEU A 170 -11.58 -5.64 5.39
CA LEU A 170 -10.53 -5.73 4.38
C LEU A 170 -9.96 -7.15 4.25
N ALA A 171 -10.01 -7.94 5.33
CA ALA A 171 -9.65 -9.35 5.38
C ALA A 171 -10.68 -10.31 4.75
N ARG A 172 -11.92 -9.89 4.44
CA ARG A 172 -12.99 -10.77 3.91
C ARG A 172 -12.70 -11.30 2.51
N ASN A 173 -13.41 -12.32 2.05
CA ASN A 173 -13.25 -12.80 0.66
C ASN A 173 -13.81 -11.74 -0.29
N SER A 174 -13.29 -11.72 -1.52
CA SER A 174 -13.92 -10.98 -2.62
C SER A 174 -15.36 -11.44 -2.77
N ALA A 175 -16.27 -10.53 -3.11
CA ALA A 175 -17.69 -10.80 -3.30
C ALA A 175 -18.12 -10.38 -4.72
N PRO A 176 -17.70 -11.14 -5.77
CA PRO A 176 -17.97 -10.78 -7.17
C PRO A 176 -19.45 -10.59 -7.47
N GLU A 177 -20.32 -11.32 -6.76
CA GLU A 177 -21.76 -11.23 -6.89
C GLU A 177 -22.34 -9.88 -6.45
N LYS A 178 -21.58 -9.07 -5.70
CA LYS A 178 -21.98 -7.75 -5.20
C LYS A 178 -21.34 -6.59 -5.96
N HIS A 179 -20.54 -6.88 -6.99
CA HIS A 179 -19.85 -5.87 -7.79
C HIS A 179 -20.84 -5.00 -8.56
N LYS A 180 -20.63 -3.68 -8.53
CA LYS A 180 -21.47 -2.72 -9.26
C LYS A 180 -20.71 -2.20 -10.48
N THR A 181 -21.40 -2.11 -11.61
CA THR A 181 -20.85 -1.61 -12.89
C THR A 181 -20.28 -0.20 -12.80
N LYS A 182 -20.85 0.66 -11.93
CA LYS A 182 -20.31 2.01 -11.71
C LYS A 182 -18.93 2.05 -11.02
N TRP A 183 -18.54 0.96 -10.35
CA TRP A 183 -17.25 0.82 -9.69
C TRP A 183 -16.19 0.24 -10.61
N SER A 184 -16.56 -0.53 -11.64
CA SER A 184 -15.61 -1.07 -12.60
C SER A 184 -14.96 0.04 -13.45
N ASP A 185 -13.70 -0.17 -13.85
CA ASP A 185 -13.03 0.73 -14.78
C ASP A 185 -13.65 0.60 -16.19
N ALA A 186 -13.89 1.72 -16.86
CA ALA A 186 -14.61 1.78 -18.13
C ALA A 186 -13.87 1.06 -19.28
N ARG A 187 -12.57 0.79 -19.11
CA ARG A 187 -11.75 0.07 -20.09
C ARG A 187 -12.10 -1.41 -20.24
N LEU A 188 -12.88 -1.96 -19.31
CA LEU A 188 -13.29 -3.37 -19.31
C LEU A 188 -14.65 -3.61 -19.96
N THR A 189 -15.36 -2.55 -20.38
CA THR A 189 -16.66 -2.70 -21.05
C THR A 189 -16.55 -2.80 -22.58
N TRP A 190 -15.35 -2.63 -23.16
CA TRP A 190 -15.16 -2.63 -24.62
C TRP A 190 -13.78 -3.19 -25.04
N ARG A 191 -13.63 -4.53 -25.01
CA ARG A 191 -12.77 -5.32 -25.90
C ARG A 191 -13.36 -6.70 -26.12
#